data_AF-A0A2V8LSU6-F1
#
_entry.id   AF-A0A2V8LSU6-F1
#
_cell.length_a   1.000
_cell.length_b   1.000
_cell.length_c   1.000
_cell.angle_alpha   90.00
_cell.angle_beta   90.00
_cell.angle_gamma   90.00
#
_symmetry.space_group_name_H-M   'P 1'
#
loop_
_entity.id
_entity.type
_entity.pdbx_description
1 polymer ?
#
loop_
_entity_poly.entity_id
_entity_poly.type
_entity_poly.pdbx_seq_one_letter_code
_entity_poly.pdbx_strand_id
1 'polypeptide(L)'
;MITADSDLIPDDERGYRAALIEAFRRRGIVPEWVTSYSEESLLWNSPEQDGLDSVPLCTGLQFEAFQSGTRKDRREQMQKNAVLLHEFATRHADALRLSSSEKIHARTFHEVHRVGPDGQLTFNVVAEFMQQREVPRFPHLRHGPKFTFRGGTTVILGPDGGLRYAVRKPVAEDSESAVKRLARQREYHDYLEANLSFAPYVEDIQTGGQGMNFNMVHRGY
;
A
#
# COMPACT_ATOMS: atom_id res chain seq x y z
N MET A 1 -2.64 7.55 -9.95
CA MET A 1 -3.01 8.88 -10.44
C MET A 1 -3.79 8.81 -11.76
N ILE A 2 -3.33 8.03 -12.75
CA ILE A 2 -4.04 7.84 -14.03
C ILE A 2 -5.41 7.17 -13.82
N THR A 3 -5.52 6.05 -13.08
CA THR A 3 -6.58 5.90 -12.06
C THR A 3 -6.14 6.76 -10.87
N ALA A 4 -6.79 7.85 -10.47
CA ALA A 4 -8.20 8.18 -10.45
C ALA A 4 -8.72 9.15 -11.53
N ASP A 5 -7.86 9.71 -12.37
CA ASP A 5 -8.31 10.70 -13.37
C ASP A 5 -9.27 10.06 -14.38
N SER A 6 -8.92 8.87 -14.89
CA SER A 6 -9.75 7.99 -15.70
C SER A 6 -11.05 7.53 -15.05
N ASP A 7 -11.14 7.50 -13.70
CA ASP A 7 -12.40 7.19 -12.99
C ASP A 7 -13.39 8.35 -13.05
N LEU A 8 -12.87 9.58 -13.19
CA LEU A 8 -13.61 10.82 -13.03
C LEU A 8 -13.93 11.47 -14.39
N ILE A 9 -13.03 11.33 -15.36
CA ILE A 9 -13.14 11.86 -16.72
C ILE A 9 -12.61 10.79 -17.70
N PRO A 10 -13.43 9.80 -18.09
CA PRO A 10 -12.98 8.67 -18.91
C PRO A 10 -12.41 9.06 -20.27
N ASP A 11 -12.98 10.09 -20.91
CA ASP A 11 -12.65 10.49 -22.29
C ASP A 11 -11.40 11.39 -22.41
N ASP A 12 -11.02 12.10 -21.33
CA ASP A 12 -9.91 13.09 -21.28
C ASP A 12 -9.75 13.94 -22.55
N GLU A 13 -10.82 14.65 -22.95
CA GLU A 13 -10.84 15.52 -24.15
C GLU A 13 -9.69 16.55 -24.20
N ARG A 14 -9.07 16.85 -23.05
CA ARG A 14 -8.00 17.83 -22.90
C ARG A 14 -6.60 17.22 -22.89
N GLY A 15 -6.48 15.89 -22.92
CA GLY A 15 -5.20 15.16 -22.93
C GLY A 15 -4.36 15.36 -21.66
N TYR A 16 -4.98 15.59 -20.51
CA TYR A 16 -4.30 15.81 -19.25
C TYR A 16 -3.52 14.58 -18.78
N ARG A 17 -4.04 13.35 -19.01
CA ARG A 17 -3.33 12.10 -18.66
C ARG A 17 -2.04 11.97 -19.46
N ALA A 18 -2.07 12.21 -20.77
CA ALA A 18 -0.89 12.21 -21.61
C ALA A 18 0.16 13.25 -21.17
N ALA A 19 -0.27 14.48 -20.87
CA ALA A 19 0.61 15.54 -20.37
C ALA A 19 1.25 15.19 -19.01
N LEU A 20 0.48 14.58 -18.11
CA LEU A 20 0.97 14.09 -16.81
C LEU A 20 2.01 12.97 -16.99
N ILE A 21 1.71 11.94 -17.80
CA ILE A 21 2.61 10.81 -18.06
C ILE A 21 3.97 11.32 -18.56
N GLU A 22 3.97 12.21 -19.56
CA GLU A 22 5.19 12.81 -20.10
C GLU A 22 5.93 13.67 -19.06
N ALA A 23 5.21 14.43 -18.22
CA ALA A 23 5.81 15.23 -17.16
C ALA A 23 6.52 14.38 -16.08
N PHE A 24 5.99 13.20 -15.73
CA PHE A 24 6.65 12.26 -14.83
C PHE A 24 7.86 11.58 -15.49
N ARG A 25 7.74 11.16 -16.76
CA ARG A 25 8.85 10.58 -17.54
C ARG A 25 10.05 11.51 -17.66
N ARG A 26 9.82 12.81 -17.96
CA ARG A 26 10.88 13.84 -18.03
C ARG A 26 11.64 14.06 -16.72
N ARG A 27 11.10 13.58 -15.59
CA ARG A 27 11.72 13.66 -14.26
C ARG A 27 12.33 12.33 -13.80
N GLY A 28 12.40 11.33 -14.69
CA GLY A 28 12.89 9.98 -14.36
C GLY A 28 11.95 9.18 -13.47
N ILE A 29 10.73 9.65 -13.22
CA ILE A 29 9.73 8.95 -12.40
C ILE A 29 8.95 8.01 -13.31
N VAL A 30 9.42 6.78 -13.40
CA VAL A 30 8.83 5.73 -14.26
C VAL A 30 8.55 4.45 -13.45
N PRO A 31 7.39 3.80 -13.64
CA PRO A 31 7.17 2.47 -13.10
C PRO A 31 7.99 1.43 -13.88
N GLU A 32 8.67 0.56 -13.14
CA GLU A 32 9.53 -0.51 -13.70
C GLU A 32 8.77 -1.73 -14.22
N TRP A 33 7.48 -1.86 -13.87
CA TRP A 33 6.70 -3.09 -14.00
C TRP A 33 5.63 -3.03 -15.10
N VAL A 34 5.67 -2.00 -15.95
CA VAL A 34 4.71 -1.81 -17.04
C VAL A 34 5.36 -2.14 -18.38
N THR A 35 4.58 -2.70 -19.30
CA THR A 35 5.03 -3.05 -20.66
C THR A 35 5.24 -1.82 -21.54
N SER A 36 4.50 -0.75 -21.28
CA SER A 36 4.63 0.54 -21.96
C SER A 36 4.21 1.70 -21.05
N TYR A 37 4.44 2.93 -21.50
CA TYR A 37 3.89 4.13 -20.87
C TYR A 37 2.62 4.63 -21.57
N SER A 38 1.85 3.72 -22.20
CA SER A 38 0.47 4.02 -22.59
C SER A 38 -0.38 4.26 -21.35
N GLU A 39 -1.53 4.90 -21.53
CA GLU A 39 -2.43 5.17 -20.42
C GLU A 39 -2.98 3.87 -19.81
N GLU A 40 -3.41 2.93 -20.65
CA GLU A 40 -3.98 1.63 -20.24
C GLU A 40 -2.94 0.81 -19.45
N SER A 41 -1.67 0.89 -19.85
CA SER A 41 -0.55 0.23 -19.15
C SER A 41 -0.28 0.82 -17.75
N LEU A 42 -0.82 2.01 -17.46
CA LEU A 42 -0.67 2.74 -16.19
C LEU A 42 -1.95 2.76 -15.35
N LEU A 43 -3.05 2.19 -15.85
CA LEU A 43 -4.26 1.95 -15.06
C LEU A 43 -4.03 0.80 -14.07
N TRP A 44 -4.80 0.80 -12.98
CA TRP A 44 -4.92 -0.37 -12.13
C TRP A 44 -6.02 -1.27 -12.68
N ASN A 45 -5.77 -2.58 -12.69
CA ASN A 45 -6.76 -3.58 -13.03
C ASN A 45 -7.95 -3.54 -12.04
N SER A 46 -9.16 -3.64 -12.58
CA SER A 46 -10.33 -4.04 -11.81
C SER A 46 -10.27 -5.53 -11.43
N PRO A 47 -11.10 -6.01 -10.48
CA PRO A 47 -11.16 -7.43 -10.11
C PRO A 47 -11.42 -8.36 -11.30
N GLU A 48 -12.27 -7.95 -12.24
CA GLU A 48 -12.61 -8.70 -13.44
C GLU A 48 -11.39 -8.83 -14.37
N GLN A 49 -10.61 -7.75 -14.52
CA GLN A 49 -9.35 -7.76 -15.29
C GLN A 49 -8.25 -8.58 -14.61
N ASP A 50 -8.29 -8.72 -13.28
CA ASP A 50 -7.44 -9.62 -12.52
C ASP A 50 -7.91 -11.09 -12.53
N GLY A 51 -9.04 -11.40 -13.18
CA GLY A 51 -9.58 -12.75 -13.30
C GLY A 51 -10.35 -13.26 -12.08
N LEU A 52 -10.96 -12.36 -11.28
CA LEU A 52 -11.86 -12.75 -10.20
C LEU A 52 -13.27 -12.99 -10.76
N ASP A 53 -13.79 -14.22 -10.61
CA ASP A 53 -15.14 -14.63 -11.08
C ASP A 53 -16.29 -13.84 -10.43
N SER A 54 -16.05 -13.22 -9.28
CA SER A 54 -17.01 -12.36 -8.59
C SER A 54 -16.29 -11.25 -7.83
N VAL A 55 -16.88 -10.04 -7.84
CA VAL A 55 -16.35 -8.87 -7.13
C VAL A 55 -16.55 -9.05 -5.62
N PRO A 56 -15.48 -9.07 -4.81
CA PRO A 56 -15.61 -9.13 -3.35
C PRO A 56 -16.37 -7.92 -2.80
N LEU A 57 -17.32 -8.16 -1.89
CA LEU A 57 -18.19 -7.14 -1.30
C LEU A 57 -17.98 -7.03 0.22
N CYS A 58 -17.63 -5.83 0.70
CA CYS A 58 -17.48 -5.52 2.12
C CYS A 58 -18.74 -4.81 2.65
N THR A 59 -19.76 -5.57 3.03
CA THR A 59 -21.03 -5.02 3.52
C THR A 59 -20.92 -4.37 4.91
N GLY A 60 -21.84 -3.45 5.20
CA GLY A 60 -22.01 -2.88 6.55
C GLY A 60 -21.01 -1.78 6.95
N LEU A 61 -20.10 -1.37 6.06
CA LEU A 61 -19.25 -0.21 6.28
C LEU A 61 -20.09 1.06 6.42
N GLN A 62 -19.81 1.86 7.46
CA GLN A 62 -20.46 3.15 7.66
C GLN A 62 -19.39 4.20 7.98
N PHE A 63 -19.32 5.24 7.14
CA PHE A 63 -18.45 6.38 7.36
C PHE A 63 -19.32 7.63 7.57
N GLU A 64 -19.09 8.29 8.70
CA GLU A 64 -19.87 9.44 9.16
C GLU A 64 -19.24 10.76 8.67
N ALA A 65 -19.03 10.93 7.36
CA ALA A 65 -18.56 12.22 6.83
C ALA A 65 -19.52 13.39 7.15
N PHE A 66 -20.81 13.10 7.36
CA PHE A 66 -21.87 14.09 7.53
C PHE A 66 -22.74 13.90 8.79
N GLN A 67 -22.39 12.98 9.71
CA GLN A 67 -23.22 12.73 10.91
C GLN A 67 -22.66 13.39 12.18
N SER A 68 -23.56 13.96 12.98
CA SER A 68 -23.26 14.63 14.25
C SER A 68 -23.10 13.65 15.40
N GLY A 69 -22.05 12.82 15.38
CA GLY A 69 -21.70 11.88 16.44
C GLY A 69 -20.69 12.45 17.47
N THR A 70 -20.73 11.96 18.72
CA THR A 70 -19.69 12.30 19.71
C THR A 70 -18.34 11.67 19.33
N ARG A 71 -17.27 12.04 20.05
CA ARG A 71 -15.96 11.37 19.88
C ARG A 71 -16.01 9.87 20.26
N LYS A 72 -16.94 9.48 21.14
CA LYS A 72 -17.12 8.07 21.54
C LYS A 72 -17.78 7.29 20.41
N ASP A 73 -18.89 7.78 19.87
CA ASP A 73 -19.68 7.10 18.84
C ASP A 73 -18.83 6.86 17.58
N ARG A 74 -18.10 7.90 17.13
CA ARG A 74 -17.15 7.78 16.00
C ARG A 74 -16.07 6.73 16.25
N ARG A 75 -15.54 6.61 17.48
CA ARG A 75 -14.56 5.56 17.84
C ARG A 75 -15.19 4.17 17.79
N GLU A 76 -16.42 4.02 18.30
CA GLU A 76 -17.15 2.74 18.26
C GLU A 76 -17.48 2.34 16.81
N GLN A 77 -17.85 3.29 15.96
CA GLN A 77 -18.11 3.02 14.55
C GLN A 77 -16.84 2.66 13.77
N MET A 78 -15.72 3.34 14.02
CA MET A 78 -14.42 2.93 13.46
C MET A 78 -14.02 1.53 13.95
N GLN A 79 -14.29 1.17 15.21
CA GLN A 79 -14.01 -0.18 15.71
C GLN A 79 -14.84 -1.25 15.00
N LYS A 80 -16.12 -0.99 14.70
CA LYS A 80 -16.97 -1.88 13.89
C LYS A 80 -16.44 -2.02 12.46
N ASN A 81 -16.11 -0.90 11.80
CA ASN A 81 -15.53 -0.92 10.45
C ASN A 81 -14.22 -1.73 10.42
N ALA A 82 -13.35 -1.61 11.44
CA ALA A 82 -12.12 -2.37 11.53
C ALA A 82 -12.35 -3.90 11.61
N VAL A 83 -13.39 -4.34 12.33
CA VAL A 83 -13.80 -5.76 12.40
C VAL A 83 -14.31 -6.24 11.03
N LEU A 84 -15.25 -5.51 10.43
CA LEU A 84 -15.80 -5.84 9.10
C LEU A 84 -14.70 -5.93 8.02
N LEU A 85 -13.77 -4.98 8.02
CA LEU A 85 -12.62 -4.95 7.11
C LEU A 85 -11.66 -6.12 7.34
N HIS A 86 -11.43 -6.52 8.60
CA HIS A 86 -10.59 -7.68 8.92
C HIS A 86 -11.26 -9.01 8.51
N GLU A 87 -12.58 -9.15 8.73
CA GLU A 87 -13.35 -10.30 8.27
C GLU A 87 -13.38 -10.40 6.74
N PHE A 88 -13.60 -9.27 6.04
CA PHE A 88 -13.53 -9.19 4.59
C PHE A 88 -12.15 -9.62 4.07
N ALA A 89 -11.07 -9.06 4.63
CA ALA A 89 -9.71 -9.39 4.23
C ALA A 89 -9.35 -10.87 4.48
N THR A 90 -9.89 -11.46 5.55
CA THR A 90 -9.70 -12.88 5.88
C THR A 90 -10.48 -13.80 4.95
N ARG A 91 -11.74 -13.45 4.64
CA ARG A 91 -12.61 -14.20 3.70
C ARG A 91 -12.07 -14.18 2.27
N HIS A 92 -11.46 -13.08 1.85
CA HIS A 92 -10.97 -12.87 0.49
C HIS A 92 -9.43 -12.85 0.41
N ALA A 93 -8.74 -13.54 1.33
CA ALA A 93 -7.28 -13.51 1.43
C ALA A 93 -6.57 -13.85 0.11
N ASP A 94 -7.00 -14.90 -0.59
CA ASP A 94 -6.39 -15.35 -1.85
C ASP A 94 -6.55 -14.29 -2.98
N ALA A 95 -7.77 -13.78 -3.15
CA ALA A 95 -8.11 -12.70 -4.09
C ALA A 95 -7.29 -11.42 -3.82
N LEU A 96 -7.04 -11.13 -2.54
CA LEU A 96 -6.23 -10.01 -2.08
C LEU A 96 -4.72 -10.33 -2.01
N ARG A 97 -4.29 -11.55 -2.37
CA ARG A 97 -2.92 -12.07 -2.24
C ARG A 97 -2.30 -11.82 -0.86
N LEU A 98 -3.10 -11.99 0.19
CA LEU A 98 -2.66 -11.95 1.59
C LEU A 98 -2.20 -13.36 2.00
N SER A 99 -1.06 -13.44 2.68
CA SER A 99 -0.51 -14.73 3.12
C SER A 99 -1.37 -15.35 4.23
N SER A 100 -1.60 -16.66 4.19
CA SER A 100 -2.23 -17.40 5.28
C SER A 100 -1.31 -17.62 6.49
N SER A 101 0.02 -17.44 6.36
CA SER A 101 0.96 -17.58 7.48
C SER A 101 1.07 -16.33 8.35
N GLU A 102 0.77 -15.15 7.79
CA GLU A 102 1.01 -13.86 8.45
C GLU A 102 -0.27 -13.17 8.92
N LYS A 103 -0.25 -12.59 10.11
CA LYS A 103 -1.41 -11.87 10.66
C LYS A 103 -1.81 -10.68 9.79
N ILE A 104 -3.09 -10.61 9.44
CA ILE A 104 -3.69 -9.52 8.69
C ILE A 104 -4.08 -8.39 9.66
N HIS A 105 -3.56 -7.19 9.44
CA HIS A 105 -3.90 -5.99 10.20
C HIS A 105 -4.61 -4.97 9.30
N ALA A 106 -5.91 -4.75 9.51
CA ALA A 106 -6.65 -3.62 8.92
C ALA A 106 -6.19 -2.32 9.62
N ARG A 107 -5.08 -1.74 9.14
CA ARG A 107 -4.30 -0.73 9.88
C ARG A 107 -4.84 0.68 9.71
N THR A 108 -5.19 1.03 8.48
CA THR A 108 -5.63 2.36 8.08
C THR A 108 -6.82 2.18 7.16
N PHE A 109 -7.93 2.86 7.44
CA PHE A 109 -9.06 2.92 6.53
C PHE A 109 -9.73 4.27 6.66
N HIS A 110 -10.13 4.85 5.53
CA HIS A 110 -10.75 6.16 5.48
C HIS A 110 -11.58 6.33 4.21
N GLU A 111 -12.57 7.18 4.32
CA GLU A 111 -13.38 7.66 3.21
C GLU A 111 -12.60 8.71 2.40
N VAL A 112 -12.74 8.66 1.08
CA VAL A 112 -12.14 9.61 0.14
C VAL A 112 -13.25 10.18 -0.76
N HIS A 113 -13.34 11.50 -0.79
CA HIS A 113 -14.26 12.27 -1.61
C HIS A 113 -13.52 12.86 -2.82
N ARG A 114 -14.16 12.87 -3.99
CA ARG A 114 -13.70 13.63 -5.16
C ARG A 114 -14.88 14.32 -5.82
N VAL A 115 -14.68 15.54 -6.31
CA VAL A 115 -15.68 16.32 -7.02
C VAL A 115 -15.30 16.39 -8.50
N GLY A 116 -16.18 15.95 -9.38
CA GLY A 116 -16.01 16.04 -10.83
C GLY A 116 -16.19 17.46 -11.39
N PRO A 117 -15.86 17.70 -12.67
CA PRO A 117 -16.02 19.01 -13.31
C PRO A 117 -17.43 19.59 -13.18
N ASP A 118 -18.45 18.74 -13.27
CA ASP A 118 -19.88 19.11 -13.17
C ASP A 118 -20.40 19.16 -11.71
N GLY A 119 -19.51 19.14 -10.72
CA GLY A 119 -19.88 19.13 -9.29
C GLY A 119 -20.33 17.77 -8.75
N GLN A 120 -20.28 16.70 -9.54
CA GLN A 120 -20.64 15.35 -9.08
C GLN A 120 -19.70 14.88 -7.96
N LEU A 121 -20.25 14.55 -6.79
CA LEU A 121 -19.50 14.00 -5.66
C LEU A 121 -19.39 12.47 -5.79
N THR A 122 -18.15 11.96 -5.78
CA THR A 122 -17.86 10.52 -5.75
C THR A 122 -17.25 10.13 -4.41
N PHE A 123 -17.73 9.03 -3.84
CA PHE A 123 -17.29 8.43 -2.58
C PHE A 123 -16.62 7.08 -2.86
N ASN A 124 -15.44 6.85 -2.27
CA ASN A 124 -14.81 5.54 -2.17
C ASN A 124 -14.19 5.36 -0.77
N VAL A 125 -14.01 4.12 -0.33
CA VAL A 125 -13.23 3.80 0.88
C VAL A 125 -11.85 3.29 0.45
N VAL A 126 -10.80 3.83 1.06
CA VAL A 126 -9.44 3.26 0.98
C VAL A 126 -9.18 2.49 2.26
N ALA A 127 -8.75 1.23 2.17
CA ALA A 127 -8.36 0.42 3.32
C ALA A 127 -7.04 -0.33 3.09
N GLU A 128 -6.20 -0.39 4.12
CA GLU A 128 -4.87 -1.02 4.10
C GLU A 128 -4.85 -2.28 4.97
N PHE A 129 -4.70 -3.43 4.31
CA PHE A 129 -4.47 -4.73 4.96
C PHE A 129 -2.97 -5.00 5.01
N MET A 130 -2.36 -4.78 6.17
CA MET A 130 -0.93 -4.92 6.38
C MET A 130 -0.56 -6.29 6.94
N GLN A 131 0.51 -6.87 6.42
CA GLN A 131 1.18 -8.07 6.92
C GLN A 131 2.67 -7.80 7.11
N GLN A 132 3.30 -8.52 8.03
CA GLN A 132 4.72 -8.38 8.31
C GLN A 132 5.32 -9.70 8.82
N ARG A 133 6.57 -9.99 8.44
CA ARG A 133 7.32 -11.16 8.89
C ARG A 133 8.79 -10.82 9.12
N GLU A 134 9.42 -11.50 10.06
CA GLU A 134 10.86 -11.36 10.32
C GLU A 134 11.67 -12.20 9.34
N VAL A 135 12.61 -11.57 8.64
CA VAL A 135 13.47 -12.22 7.63
C VAL A 135 14.94 -12.12 8.01
N PRO A 136 15.78 -13.13 7.73
CA PRO A 136 17.22 -13.01 7.86
C PRO A 136 17.73 -11.97 6.85
N ARG A 137 18.60 -11.06 7.29
CA ARG A 137 19.34 -10.15 6.40
C ARG A 137 20.25 -10.96 5.49
N PHE A 138 21.05 -11.84 6.08
CA PHE A 138 21.99 -12.73 5.39
C PHE A 138 21.46 -14.18 5.41
N PRO A 139 20.89 -14.72 4.31
CA PRO A 139 20.24 -16.04 4.32
C PRO A 139 21.16 -17.20 4.69
N HIS A 140 22.48 -17.05 4.45
CA HIS A 140 23.50 -18.05 4.75
C HIS A 140 23.94 -18.05 6.24
N LEU A 141 23.57 -17.03 7.03
CA LEU A 141 23.92 -16.94 8.45
C LEU A 141 22.74 -17.38 9.32
N ARG A 142 22.80 -18.62 9.82
CA ARG A 142 21.74 -19.24 10.66
C ARG A 142 21.32 -18.39 11.87
N HIS A 143 22.26 -17.65 12.44
CA HIS A 143 22.07 -16.76 13.60
C HIS A 143 22.41 -15.29 13.27
N GLY A 144 22.29 -14.91 12.00
CA GLY A 144 22.55 -13.54 11.54
C GLY A 144 21.44 -12.55 11.93
N PRO A 145 21.69 -11.23 11.77
CA PRO A 145 20.70 -10.20 12.02
C PRO A 145 19.45 -10.38 11.15
N LYS A 146 18.31 -9.98 11.68
CA LYS A 146 17.00 -10.01 11.03
C LYS A 146 16.45 -8.60 10.85
N PHE A 147 15.46 -8.45 9.96
CA PHE A 147 14.65 -7.24 9.85
C PHE A 147 13.20 -7.59 9.52
N THR A 148 12.29 -6.67 9.81
CA THR A 148 10.87 -6.85 9.49
C THR A 148 10.58 -6.54 8.03
N PHE A 149 10.30 -7.58 7.24
CA PHE A 149 9.74 -7.41 5.89
C PHE A 149 8.24 -7.12 5.98
N ARG A 150 7.77 -6.10 5.25
CA ARG A 150 6.37 -5.63 5.30
C ARG A 150 5.72 -5.61 3.92
N GLY A 151 4.40 -5.78 3.92
CA GLY A 151 3.59 -5.81 2.71
C GLY A 151 2.12 -5.98 3.05
N GLY A 152 1.36 -6.57 2.13
CA GLY A 152 -0.08 -6.69 2.19
C GLY A 152 -0.74 -5.97 1.01
N THR A 153 -1.97 -5.50 1.18
CA THR A 153 -2.83 -5.03 0.08
C THR A 153 -3.63 -3.81 0.47
N THR A 154 -3.55 -2.76 -0.36
CA THR A 154 -4.43 -1.59 -0.28
C THR A 154 -5.61 -1.81 -1.21
N VAL A 155 -6.83 -1.77 -0.68
CA VAL A 155 -8.05 -1.86 -1.48
C VAL A 155 -8.72 -0.50 -1.62
N ILE A 156 -9.35 -0.29 -2.77
CA ILE A 156 -10.34 0.75 -2.97
C ILE A 156 -11.70 0.06 -3.09
N LEU A 157 -12.63 0.42 -2.22
CA LEU A 157 -14.00 -0.06 -2.23
C LEU A 157 -14.92 1.06 -2.74
N GLY A 158 -15.92 0.70 -3.53
CA GLY A 158 -16.98 1.58 -3.97
C GLY A 158 -17.93 2.00 -2.84
N PRO A 159 -18.93 2.85 -3.14
CA PRO A 159 -19.88 3.36 -2.14
C PRO A 159 -20.79 2.27 -1.55
N ASP A 160 -20.96 1.16 -2.26
CA ASP A 160 -21.65 -0.06 -1.87
C ASP A 160 -20.78 -1.05 -1.07
N GLY A 161 -19.47 -0.77 -0.96
CA GLY A 161 -18.46 -1.67 -0.40
C GLY A 161 -17.87 -2.67 -1.40
N GLY A 162 -18.21 -2.59 -2.69
CA GLY A 162 -17.68 -3.47 -3.73
C GLY A 162 -16.22 -3.18 -4.04
N LEU A 163 -15.38 -4.20 -4.19
CA LEU A 163 -13.97 -4.02 -4.52
C LEU A 163 -13.81 -3.39 -5.92
N ARG A 164 -13.18 -2.20 -6.00
CA ARG A 164 -12.86 -1.54 -7.28
C ARG A 164 -11.42 -1.78 -7.72
N TYR A 165 -10.47 -1.76 -6.79
CA TYR A 165 -9.04 -1.94 -7.06
C TYR A 165 -8.34 -2.63 -5.89
N ALA A 166 -7.37 -3.51 -6.18
CA ALA A 166 -6.52 -4.17 -5.18
C ALA A 166 -5.02 -3.99 -5.49
N VAL A 167 -4.39 -3.03 -4.83
CA VAL A 167 -2.96 -2.72 -4.98
C VAL A 167 -2.14 -3.62 -4.05
N ARG A 168 -1.65 -4.74 -4.60
CA ARG A 168 -1.04 -5.85 -3.85
C ARG A 168 0.48 -5.74 -3.79
N LYS A 169 1.04 -5.84 -2.59
CA LYS A 169 2.47 -5.93 -2.29
C LYS A 169 2.70 -7.11 -1.32
N PRO A 170 2.49 -8.37 -1.75
CA PRO A 170 2.46 -9.54 -0.87
C PRO A 170 3.74 -9.71 -0.06
N VAL A 171 3.63 -10.42 1.07
CA VAL A 171 4.76 -10.82 1.92
C VAL A 171 5.18 -12.28 1.74
N ALA A 172 4.33 -13.11 1.13
CA ALA A 172 4.52 -14.55 0.95
C ALA A 172 5.78 -14.87 0.13
N GLU A 173 6.42 -16.00 0.44
CA GLU A 173 7.74 -16.36 -0.13
C GLU A 173 7.68 -16.86 -1.57
N ASP A 174 6.53 -17.40 -1.97
CA ASP A 174 6.20 -17.87 -3.31
C ASP A 174 5.93 -16.73 -4.31
N SER A 175 5.63 -15.52 -3.81
CA SER A 175 5.38 -14.38 -4.68
C SER A 175 6.68 -13.79 -5.23
N GLU A 176 6.89 -13.91 -6.54
CA GLU A 176 8.02 -13.33 -7.27
C GLU A 176 8.23 -11.83 -6.96
N SER A 177 7.14 -11.06 -6.84
CA SER A 177 7.20 -9.62 -6.53
C SER A 177 7.64 -9.37 -5.08
N ALA A 178 7.30 -10.27 -4.15
CA ALA A 178 7.80 -10.22 -2.78
C ALA A 178 9.30 -10.59 -2.73
N VAL A 179 9.73 -11.62 -3.46
CA VAL A 179 11.14 -12.05 -3.55
C VAL A 179 12.03 -10.93 -4.10
N LYS A 180 11.66 -10.33 -5.26
CA LYS A 180 12.39 -9.21 -5.86
C LYS A 180 12.49 -8.01 -4.90
N ARG A 181 11.39 -7.69 -4.20
CA ARG A 181 11.31 -6.58 -3.26
C ARG A 181 12.08 -6.84 -1.96
N LEU A 182 12.17 -8.10 -1.52
CA LEU A 182 13.00 -8.53 -0.40
C LEU A 182 14.50 -8.47 -0.73
N ALA A 183 14.90 -8.87 -1.94
CA ALA A 183 16.27 -8.76 -2.42
C ALA A 183 16.75 -7.30 -2.40
N ARG A 184 15.98 -6.38 -3.00
CA ARG A 184 16.28 -4.94 -2.98
C ARG A 184 16.37 -4.33 -1.58
N GLN A 185 15.57 -4.83 -0.62
CA GLN A 185 15.68 -4.37 0.77
C GLN A 185 16.96 -4.86 1.45
N ARG A 186 17.43 -6.08 1.15
CA ARG A 186 18.75 -6.57 1.60
C ARG A 186 19.88 -5.74 0.99
N GLU A 187 19.87 -5.56 -0.33
CA GLU A 187 20.83 -4.71 -1.05
C GLU A 187 20.89 -3.28 -0.48
N TYR A 188 19.74 -2.69 -0.16
CA TYR A 188 19.67 -1.37 0.48
C TYR A 188 20.26 -1.36 1.90
N HIS A 189 20.00 -2.40 2.71
CA HIS A 189 20.61 -2.52 4.04
C HIS A 189 22.13 -2.69 3.96
N ASP A 190 22.62 -3.43 2.96
CA ASP A 190 24.05 -3.65 2.72
C ASP A 190 24.74 -2.37 2.21
N TYR A 191 24.10 -1.63 1.29
CA TYR A 191 24.52 -0.30 0.85
C TYR A 191 24.56 0.71 2.01
N LEU A 192 23.55 0.71 2.89
CA LEU A 192 23.54 1.59 4.06
C LEU A 192 24.73 1.29 4.98
N GLU A 193 24.95 0.04 5.38
CA GLU A 193 26.07 -0.31 6.27
C GLU A 193 27.42 0.06 5.66
N ALA A 194 27.64 -0.23 4.37
CA ALA A 194 28.87 0.12 3.66
C ALA A 194 29.15 1.64 3.69
N ASN A 195 28.13 2.49 3.55
CA ASN A 195 28.30 3.95 3.55
C ASN A 195 28.32 4.56 4.96
N LEU A 196 27.61 3.96 5.93
CA LEU A 196 27.60 4.42 7.33
C LEU A 196 28.96 4.19 8.02
N SER A 197 29.73 3.20 7.57
CA SER A 197 31.11 2.96 8.00
C SER A 197 32.06 4.15 7.69
N PHE A 198 31.64 5.10 6.84
CA PHE A 198 32.39 6.32 6.50
C PHE A 198 31.90 7.58 7.23
N ALA A 199 31.04 7.49 8.25
CA ALA A 199 30.61 8.62 9.06
C ALA A 199 31.57 8.86 10.25
N PRO A 200 32.50 9.85 10.22
CA PRO A 200 33.59 9.97 11.20
C PRO A 200 33.14 10.52 12.58
N TYR A 201 31.83 10.60 12.83
CA TYR A 201 31.24 11.16 14.05
C TYR A 201 30.40 10.15 14.85
N VAL A 202 30.44 8.87 14.49
CA VAL A 202 29.67 7.82 15.19
C VAL A 202 30.62 6.71 15.67
N GLU A 203 31.40 7.02 16.70
CA GLU A 203 32.45 6.13 17.23
C GLU A 203 31.92 4.87 17.94
N ASP A 204 30.62 4.80 18.26
CA ASP A 204 30.05 3.67 19.00
C ASP A 204 28.64 3.30 18.50
N ILE A 205 28.56 2.48 17.43
CA ILE A 205 27.32 1.79 17.04
C ILE A 205 27.41 0.33 17.44
N GLN A 206 27.06 0.03 18.69
CA GLN A 206 26.61 -1.32 19.03
C GLN A 206 25.27 -1.57 18.31
N THR A 207 25.31 -2.20 17.14
CA THR A 207 24.15 -2.60 16.32
C THR A 207 23.38 -3.78 16.92
N GLY A 208 22.96 -3.62 18.19
CA GLY A 208 22.04 -4.51 18.90
C GLY A 208 20.61 -4.41 18.35
N GLY A 209 20.39 -4.90 17.14
CA GLY A 209 19.06 -5.19 16.57
C GLY A 209 18.16 -4.00 16.23
N GLN A 210 18.50 -2.76 16.59
CA GLN A 210 17.78 -1.57 16.15
C GLN A 210 18.53 -0.86 15.03
N GLY A 211 17.97 -0.92 13.82
CA GLY A 211 18.39 -0.06 12.72
C GLY A 211 18.15 1.41 13.09
N MET A 212 19.04 2.31 12.64
CA MET A 212 19.01 3.72 13.04
C MET A 212 17.63 4.35 12.81
N ASN A 213 17.04 4.79 13.91
CA ASN A 213 15.78 5.51 13.92
C ASN A 213 16.07 6.99 13.63
N PHE A 214 15.29 7.64 12.76
CA PHE A 214 15.51 9.05 12.36
C PHE A 214 15.54 10.02 13.57
N ASN A 215 14.94 9.62 14.69
CA ASN A 215 15.01 10.29 15.99
C ASN A 215 16.45 10.49 16.53
N MET A 216 17.45 9.73 16.07
CA MET A 216 18.85 9.91 16.46
C MET A 216 19.52 11.10 15.76
N VAL A 217 19.08 11.46 14.56
CA VAL A 217 19.65 12.58 13.77
C VAL A 217 19.06 13.94 14.19
N HIS A 218 17.93 13.93 14.90
CA HIS A 218 17.19 15.13 15.32
C HIS A 218 17.09 15.33 16.83
N ARG A 219 18.09 14.90 17.62
CA ARG A 219 18.30 15.50 18.95
C ARG A 219 18.95 16.87 18.74
N GLY A 220 18.11 17.91 18.70
CA GLY A 220 18.55 19.30 18.62
C GLY A 220 19.42 19.73 19.80
N TYR A 221 20.21 20.77 19.56
CA TYR A 221 20.85 21.60 20.57
C TYR A 221 19.82 22.30 21.46
#